data_AF-A0A7V8FQQ5-F1
#
_entry.id   AF-A0A7V8FQQ5-F1
#
_cell.length_a   1.000
_cell.length_b   1.000
_cell.length_c   1.000
_cell.angle_alpha   90.00
_cell.angle_beta   90.00
_cell.angle_gamma   90.00
#
_symmetry.space_group_name_H-M   'P 1'
#
loop_
_entity.id
_entity.type
_entity.pdbx_description
1 polymer ?
#
loop_
_entity_poly.entity_id
_entity_poly.type
_entity_poly.pdbx_seq_one_letter_code
_entity_poly.pdbx_strand_id
1 'polypeptide(L)'
;MIGGMTLPRQRPSAPTRSLRASTALALPAALSAGGCGSAITPQRQVQGDPFNESQVAQTAMNRFANLTMRDNLQSLMVLLDKLYRRNPAMWRASGAATPELARERVLLAIRAGEPFPGGGVPQRGVDAIRLAFAPIFEGDRAGLFVYGLGTMLVQAYDGRLALTILNGLDAQKVANAAHNVTVAAWLLASRKDGQGRPLLLADDITPEQRNLSFEREFGKIIGRLDTLAAIQDEKVRRSVIDYAQGLVAGPFLQFLPVGAVTGAASSAATR
;
A
#
# COMPACT_ATOMS: atom_id res chain seq x y z
N MET A 1 33.55 -65.41 12.68
CA MET A 1 32.71 -65.88 13.80
C MET A 1 31.46 -65.00 13.79
N ILE A 2 30.38 -65.26 13.04
CA ILE A 2 29.43 -66.39 12.97
C ILE A 2 28.84 -66.77 14.34
N GLY A 3 27.53 -66.54 14.45
CA GLY A 3 26.59 -67.48 15.08
C GLY A 3 26.04 -67.09 16.45
N GLY A 4 24.72 -66.94 16.55
CA GLY A 4 24.05 -66.80 17.85
C GLY A 4 22.58 -66.40 17.80
N MET A 5 21.78 -67.15 17.05
CA MET A 5 20.35 -66.99 16.84
C MET A 5 19.55 -67.77 17.89
N THR A 6 18.59 -67.15 18.60
CA THR A 6 17.42 -67.85 19.19
C THR A 6 16.29 -66.89 19.60
N LEU A 7 15.17 -66.96 18.88
CA LEU A 7 13.81 -66.67 19.36
C LEU A 7 13.19 -67.99 19.86
N PRO A 8 12.18 -67.93 20.75
CA PRO A 8 10.90 -68.60 20.45
C PRO A 8 9.67 -67.70 20.72
N ARG A 9 8.74 -67.63 19.76
CA ARG A 9 7.35 -68.22 19.76
C ARG A 9 6.40 -67.66 20.83
N GLN A 10 5.37 -66.88 20.45
CA GLN A 10 4.00 -67.33 20.05
C GLN A 10 3.29 -68.11 21.19
N ARG A 11 2.04 -67.88 21.61
CA ARG A 11 0.81 -67.35 20.97
C ARG A 11 -0.34 -67.28 22.04
N PRO A 12 -1.64 -67.05 21.71
CA PRO A 12 -2.55 -66.13 22.39
C PRO A 12 -3.64 -66.80 23.27
N SER A 13 -4.49 -66.00 23.92
CA SER A 13 -5.86 -66.41 24.30
C SER A 13 -6.79 -65.21 24.54
N ALA A 14 -7.74 -65.02 23.61
CA ALA A 14 -9.13 -64.62 23.90
C ALA A 14 -9.94 -65.94 23.88
N PRO A 15 -11.14 -66.10 24.49
CA PRO A 15 -12.28 -65.18 24.34
C PRO A 15 -13.28 -65.13 25.52
N THR A 16 -14.21 -64.17 25.51
CA THR A 16 -15.56 -64.39 26.07
C THR A 16 -16.62 -63.74 25.20
N ARG A 17 -17.58 -64.59 24.80
CA ARG A 17 -18.79 -64.30 24.02
C ARG A 17 -19.84 -63.66 24.91
N SER A 18 -20.65 -62.77 24.36
CA SER A 18 -22.10 -62.83 24.58
C SER A 18 -22.84 -62.35 23.33
N LEU A 19 -23.55 -63.28 22.70
CA LEU A 19 -24.55 -63.05 21.66
C LEU A 19 -25.81 -62.45 22.27
N ARG A 20 -26.37 -61.41 21.65
CA ARG A 20 -27.83 -61.22 21.47
C ARG A 20 -28.01 -60.44 20.15
N ALA A 21 -28.41 -61.11 19.09
CA ALA A 21 -29.80 -61.36 18.68
C ALA A 21 -30.34 -60.22 17.79
N SER A 22 -30.32 -60.55 16.49
CA SER A 22 -30.99 -60.01 15.31
C SER A 22 -32.24 -59.14 15.52
N THR A 23 -32.33 -58.06 14.74
CA THR A 23 -33.47 -57.82 13.83
C THR A 23 -33.02 -56.91 12.69
N ALA A 24 -33.23 -57.39 11.47
CA ALA A 24 -32.96 -56.70 10.22
C ALA A 24 -34.11 -55.74 9.90
N LEU A 25 -33.79 -54.50 9.52
CA LEU A 25 -34.66 -53.67 8.69
C LEU A 25 -33.77 -52.97 7.67
N ALA A 26 -33.74 -53.52 6.46
CA ALA A 26 -33.01 -52.97 5.33
C ALA A 26 -33.77 -51.75 4.79
N LEU A 27 -33.20 -50.55 4.98
CA LEU A 27 -33.63 -49.31 4.35
C LEU A 27 -32.57 -48.93 3.30
N PRO A 28 -32.90 -48.77 2.02
CA PRO A 28 -31.91 -48.40 1.00
C PRO A 28 -31.49 -46.95 1.22
N ALA A 29 -30.27 -46.75 1.73
CA ALA A 29 -29.64 -45.45 1.85
C ALA A 29 -29.28 -44.92 0.46
N ALA A 30 -30.07 -43.96 -0.02
CA ALA A 30 -29.70 -43.11 -1.14
C ALA A 30 -28.49 -42.25 -0.74
N LEU A 31 -27.28 -42.74 -1.01
CA LEU A 31 -26.04 -41.97 -0.96
C LEU A 31 -26.04 -40.95 -2.09
N SER A 32 -26.73 -39.84 -1.86
CA SER A 32 -26.58 -38.62 -2.64
C SER A 32 -25.17 -38.09 -2.38
N ALA A 33 -24.40 -37.95 -3.46
CA ALA A 33 -23.06 -37.38 -3.45
C ALA A 33 -23.08 -35.97 -2.82
N GLY A 34 -22.67 -35.86 -1.56
CA GLY A 34 -22.28 -34.60 -0.94
C GLY A 34 -20.94 -34.13 -1.49
N GLY A 35 -20.96 -33.68 -2.75
CA GLY A 35 -19.79 -33.15 -3.44
C GLY A 35 -19.46 -31.74 -3.00
N CYS A 36 -18.34 -31.61 -2.28
CA CYS A 36 -17.47 -30.44 -2.21
C CYS A 36 -18.16 -29.07 -1.97
N GLY A 37 -18.46 -28.79 -0.69
CA GLY A 37 -18.46 -27.40 -0.24
C GLY A 37 -17.04 -26.84 -0.43
N SER A 38 -16.84 -26.03 -1.48
CA SER A 38 -15.63 -25.24 -1.61
C SER A 38 -15.49 -24.40 -0.36
N ALA A 39 -14.45 -24.63 0.44
CA ALA A 39 -14.11 -23.74 1.53
C ALA A 39 -13.93 -22.35 0.92
N ILE A 40 -14.90 -21.45 1.16
CA ILE A 40 -14.83 -20.05 0.77
C ILE A 40 -13.57 -19.52 1.44
N THR A 41 -12.51 -19.36 0.64
CA THR A 41 -11.32 -18.63 1.09
C THR A 41 -11.82 -17.25 1.51
N PRO A 42 -11.42 -16.71 2.68
CA PRO A 42 -11.83 -15.38 3.07
C PRO A 42 -11.33 -14.39 2.01
N GLN A 43 -12.21 -14.00 1.10
CA GLN A 43 -11.90 -12.97 0.12
C GLN A 43 -11.80 -11.66 0.88
N ARG A 44 -10.64 -11.01 0.78
CA ARG A 44 -10.47 -9.66 1.32
C ARG A 44 -11.39 -8.74 0.51
N GLN A 45 -12.50 -8.32 1.11
CA GLN A 45 -13.37 -7.31 0.51
C GLN A 45 -12.57 -6.03 0.27
N VAL A 46 -12.71 -5.47 -0.92
CA VAL A 46 -12.18 -4.15 -1.25
C VAL A 46 -13.14 -3.13 -0.67
N GLN A 47 -12.73 -2.41 0.37
CA GLN A 47 -13.51 -1.30 0.93
C GLN A 47 -13.34 -0.09 0.01
N GLY A 48 -14.42 0.29 -0.68
CA GLY A 48 -14.50 1.53 -1.43
C GLY A 48 -14.92 2.70 -0.54
N ASP A 49 -14.47 3.91 -0.88
CA ASP A 49 -14.98 5.13 -0.22
C ASP A 49 -16.42 5.41 -0.65
N PRO A 50 -17.27 5.97 0.23
CA PRO A 50 -18.55 6.52 -0.17
C PRO A 50 -18.38 7.67 -1.17
N PHE A 51 -19.37 7.86 -2.04
CA PHE A 51 -19.39 8.96 -3.00
C PHE A 51 -19.37 10.31 -2.26
N ASN A 52 -18.57 11.25 -2.75
CA ASN A 52 -18.45 12.60 -2.22
C ASN A 52 -18.53 13.58 -3.40
N GLU A 53 -19.34 14.64 -3.29
CA GLU A 53 -19.59 15.63 -4.34
C GLU A 53 -18.29 16.31 -4.83
N SER A 54 -17.28 16.46 -3.98
CA SER A 54 -15.96 16.96 -4.36
C SER A 54 -15.20 16.05 -5.35
N GLN A 55 -15.62 14.79 -5.53
CA GLN A 55 -15.06 13.87 -6.52
C GLN A 55 -15.48 14.23 -7.94
N VAL A 56 -16.62 14.93 -8.12
CA VAL A 56 -17.09 15.39 -9.45
C VAL A 56 -16.10 16.39 -10.07
N ALA A 57 -15.36 17.12 -9.23
CA ALA A 57 -14.31 18.05 -9.64
C ALA A 57 -12.92 17.40 -9.73
N GLN A 58 -12.82 16.07 -9.85
CA GLN A 58 -11.55 15.35 -10.00
C GLN A 58 -11.56 14.48 -11.25
N THR A 59 -10.45 14.47 -11.99
CA THR A 59 -10.23 13.44 -13.02
C THR A 59 -9.97 12.10 -12.33
N ALA A 60 -10.21 10.98 -13.04
CA ALA A 60 -9.89 9.65 -12.51
C ALA A 60 -8.42 9.53 -12.05
N MET A 61 -7.50 10.22 -12.74
CA MET A 61 -6.09 10.23 -12.40
C MET A 61 -5.80 11.02 -11.12
N ASN A 62 -6.43 12.20 -10.96
CA ASN A 62 -6.29 12.99 -9.74
C ASN A 62 -6.90 12.24 -8.55
N ARG A 63 -8.00 11.51 -8.77
CA ARG A 63 -8.57 10.62 -7.75
C ARG A 63 -7.60 9.51 -7.36
N PHE A 64 -6.93 8.86 -8.32
CA PHE A 64 -5.92 7.85 -8.04
C PHE A 64 -4.72 8.40 -7.25
N ALA A 65 -4.21 9.58 -7.62
CA ALA A 65 -3.16 10.26 -6.88
C ALA A 65 -3.60 10.62 -5.44
N ASN A 66 -4.82 11.11 -5.27
CA ASN A 66 -5.37 11.45 -3.95
C ASN A 66 -5.51 10.23 -3.04
N LEU A 67 -5.98 9.11 -3.59
CA LEU A 67 -6.03 7.83 -2.87
C LEU A 67 -4.63 7.35 -2.50
N THR A 68 -3.67 7.48 -3.42
CA THR A 68 -2.26 7.12 -3.17
C THR A 68 -1.68 7.94 -2.03
N MET A 69 -1.86 9.27 -2.01
CA MET A 69 -1.43 10.13 -0.92
C MET A 69 -2.04 9.68 0.42
N ARG A 70 -3.37 9.51 0.47
CA ARG A 70 -4.08 9.08 1.67
C ARG A 70 -3.54 7.75 2.20
N ASP A 71 -3.44 6.75 1.33
CA ASP A 71 -3.02 5.40 1.70
C ASP A 71 -1.55 5.35 2.11
N ASN A 72 -0.69 6.20 1.52
CA ASN A 72 0.70 6.33 1.93
C ASN A 72 0.81 6.97 3.32
N LEU A 73 0.06 8.05 3.61
CA LEU A 73 0.02 8.61 4.96
C LEU A 73 -0.50 7.59 5.98
N GLN A 74 -1.48 6.77 5.63
CA GLN A 74 -1.94 5.68 6.48
C GLN A 74 -0.84 4.63 6.73
N SER A 75 -0.15 4.19 5.69
CA SER A 75 0.99 3.26 5.83
C SER A 75 2.12 3.85 6.69
N LEU A 76 2.38 5.16 6.59
CA LEU A 76 3.34 5.86 7.46
C LEU A 76 2.90 5.84 8.93
N MET A 77 1.60 6.01 9.22
CA MET A 77 1.10 5.93 10.59
C MET A 77 1.20 4.50 11.16
N VAL A 78 0.94 3.47 10.34
CA VAL A 78 1.15 2.07 10.73
C VAL A 78 2.64 1.79 11.01
N LEU A 79 3.55 2.35 10.21
CA LEU A 79 5.00 2.28 10.46
C LEU A 79 5.34 2.94 11.80
N LEU A 80 4.81 4.13 12.07
CA LEU A 80 5.07 4.86 13.31
C LEU A 80 4.58 4.09 14.55
N ASP A 81 3.38 3.51 14.49
CA ASP A 81 2.88 2.63 15.55
C ASP A 81 3.83 1.47 15.84
N LYS A 82 4.31 0.80 14.79
CA LYS A 82 5.27 -0.32 14.93
C LYS A 82 6.59 0.15 15.53
N LEU A 83 7.10 1.31 15.09
CA LEU A 83 8.32 1.91 15.61
C LEU A 83 8.17 2.25 17.10
N TYR A 84 7.07 2.87 17.52
CA TYR A 84 6.82 3.19 18.93
C TYR A 84 6.66 1.97 19.81
N ARG A 85 6.05 0.89 19.30
CA ARG A 85 5.95 -0.37 20.04
C ARG A 85 7.32 -1.01 20.27
N ARG A 86 8.21 -0.99 19.26
CA ARG A 86 9.57 -1.52 19.38
C ARG A 86 10.55 -0.58 20.09
N ASN A 87 10.29 0.73 20.04
CA ASN A 87 11.17 1.78 20.57
C ASN A 87 10.36 2.70 21.49
N PRO A 88 9.92 2.22 22.66
CA PRO A 88 9.00 2.97 23.49
C PRO A 88 9.63 4.21 24.15
N ALA A 89 10.95 4.37 24.09
CA ALA A 89 11.62 5.61 24.49
C ALA A 89 11.30 6.78 23.55
N MET A 90 11.05 6.51 22.26
CA MET A 90 10.88 7.55 21.23
C MET A 90 9.58 8.35 21.44
N TRP A 91 8.44 7.67 21.58
CA TRP A 91 7.19 8.37 21.83
C TRP A 91 7.16 9.06 23.21
N ARG A 92 7.90 8.55 24.21
CA ARG A 92 8.05 9.23 25.50
C ARG A 92 8.85 10.53 25.37
N ALA A 93 9.89 10.54 24.54
CA ALA A 93 10.67 11.73 24.23
C ALA A 93 9.84 12.83 23.53
N SER A 94 8.72 12.48 22.89
CA SER A 94 7.78 13.46 22.32
C SER A 94 6.97 14.26 23.36
N GLY A 95 7.01 13.84 24.64
CA GLY A 95 6.19 14.44 25.71
C GLY A 95 4.68 14.16 25.58
N ALA A 96 4.28 13.17 24.78
CA ALA A 96 2.89 12.73 24.69
C ALA A 96 2.52 11.79 25.86
N ALA A 97 1.26 11.84 26.29
CA ALA A 97 0.75 10.95 27.34
C ALA A 97 0.65 9.49 26.87
N THR A 98 0.39 9.26 25.58
CA THR A 98 0.25 7.94 24.98
C THR A 98 0.95 7.88 23.62
N PRO A 99 1.39 6.69 23.15
CA PRO A 99 1.94 6.54 21.81
C PRO A 99 0.93 6.92 20.72
N GLU A 100 -0.37 6.70 20.93
CA GLU A 100 -1.42 7.08 20.00
C GLU A 100 -1.50 8.60 19.83
N LEU A 101 -1.38 9.35 20.93
CA LEU A 101 -1.36 10.81 20.91
C LEU A 101 -0.09 11.35 20.24
N ALA A 102 1.06 10.72 20.49
CA ALA A 102 2.32 11.08 19.79
C ALA A 102 2.16 10.93 18.28
N ARG A 103 1.60 9.79 17.83
CA ARG A 103 1.35 9.51 16.41
C ARG A 103 0.37 10.51 15.81
N GLU A 104 -0.72 10.82 16.51
CA GLU A 104 -1.72 11.78 16.04
C GLU A 104 -1.13 13.17 15.86
N ARG A 105 -0.32 13.64 16.80
CA ARG A 105 0.40 14.91 16.69
C ARG A 105 1.28 14.95 15.43
N VAL A 106 1.99 13.87 15.12
CA VAL A 106 2.81 13.77 13.90
C VAL A 106 1.94 13.83 12.64
N LEU A 107 0.81 13.10 12.61
CA LEU A 107 -0.12 13.12 11.49
C LEU A 107 -0.70 14.52 11.25
N LEU A 108 -1.15 15.17 12.33
CA LEU A 108 -1.70 16.53 12.26
C LEU A 108 -0.65 17.51 11.77
N ALA A 109 0.60 17.41 12.25
CA ALA A 109 1.68 18.27 11.79
C ALA A 109 1.95 18.13 10.29
N ILE A 110 1.98 16.90 9.76
CA ILE A 110 2.13 16.65 8.32
C ILE A 110 0.96 17.28 7.55
N ARG A 111 -0.28 17.06 8.02
CA ARG A 111 -1.48 17.50 7.30
C ARG A 111 -1.68 19.02 7.32
N ALA A 112 -1.39 19.65 8.45
CA ALA A 112 -1.54 21.09 8.62
C ALA A 112 -0.33 21.87 8.07
N GLY A 113 0.76 21.19 7.68
CA GLY A 113 1.99 21.85 7.28
C GLY A 113 2.69 22.54 8.46
N GLU A 114 2.45 22.05 9.68
CA GLU A 114 3.00 22.59 10.92
C GLU A 114 4.40 22.00 11.21
N PRO A 115 5.20 22.66 12.07
CA PRO A 115 6.48 22.12 12.55
C PRO A 115 6.34 20.77 13.26
N PHE A 116 7.46 20.05 13.37
CA PHE A 116 7.49 18.77 14.07
C PHE A 116 7.08 18.92 15.56
N PRO A 117 6.13 18.11 16.06
CA PRO A 117 5.71 18.14 17.46
C PRO A 117 6.83 17.62 18.38
N GLY A 118 7.15 18.36 19.44
CA GLY A 118 8.32 18.09 20.30
C GLY A 118 9.38 19.19 20.25
N GLY A 119 9.21 20.17 19.36
CA GLY A 119 9.95 21.43 19.34
C GLY A 119 11.31 21.36 18.62
N GLY A 120 11.84 22.54 18.28
CA GLY A 120 13.26 22.76 17.98
C GLY A 120 13.78 22.38 16.60
N VAL A 121 12.95 21.80 15.72
CA VAL A 121 13.39 21.28 14.42
C VAL A 121 12.64 21.95 13.26
N PRO A 122 13.26 22.89 12.51
CA PRO A 122 12.66 23.46 11.31
C PRO A 122 12.72 22.53 10.09
N GLN A 123 13.53 21.47 10.15
CA GLN A 123 13.74 20.56 9.02
C GLN A 123 12.46 19.80 8.65
N ARG A 124 12.25 19.62 7.35
CA ARG A 124 11.14 18.87 6.74
C ARG A 124 11.68 17.99 5.63
N GLY A 125 10.85 17.08 5.13
CA GLY A 125 11.20 16.22 4.02
C GLY A 125 12.47 15.41 4.28
N VAL A 126 13.35 15.37 3.28
CA VAL A 126 14.62 14.64 3.34
C VAL A 126 15.54 15.15 4.46
N ASP A 127 15.51 16.44 4.79
CA ASP A 127 16.36 16.99 5.85
C ASP A 127 15.92 16.52 7.24
N ALA A 128 14.61 16.35 7.47
CA ALA A 128 14.10 15.75 8.70
C ALA A 128 14.48 14.27 8.81
N ILE A 129 14.43 13.53 7.69
CA ILE A 129 14.90 12.13 7.63
C ILE A 129 16.37 12.06 8.02
N ARG A 130 17.22 12.92 7.44
CA ARG A 130 18.66 12.96 7.75
C ARG A 130 18.91 13.30 9.22
N LEU A 131 18.21 14.29 9.75
CA LEU A 131 18.34 14.70 11.15
C LEU A 131 17.92 13.59 12.12
N ALA A 132 16.87 12.83 11.81
CA ALA A 132 16.41 11.72 12.67
C ALA A 132 17.51 10.67 12.93
N PHE A 133 18.44 10.48 12.00
CA PHE A 133 19.60 9.60 12.13
C PHE A 133 20.92 10.32 12.43
N ALA A 134 20.90 11.64 12.61
CA ALA A 134 22.07 12.38 13.01
C ALA A 134 22.38 12.13 14.50
N PRO A 135 23.66 11.99 14.89
CA PRO A 135 24.02 11.77 16.29
C PRO A 135 23.53 12.89 17.22
N ILE A 136 23.55 14.13 16.73
CA ILE A 136 23.18 15.34 17.47
C ILE A 136 21.69 15.43 17.83
N PHE A 137 20.82 14.69 17.13
CA PHE A 137 19.39 14.83 17.36
C PHE A 137 18.93 14.03 18.58
N GLU A 138 18.55 14.71 19.63
CA GLU A 138 17.97 14.11 20.83
C GLU A 138 16.46 14.35 20.82
N GLY A 139 15.66 13.28 20.87
CA GLY A 139 14.21 13.39 20.83
C GLY A 139 13.54 12.19 20.18
N ASP A 140 12.32 12.39 19.73
CA ASP A 140 11.52 11.38 19.06
C ASP A 140 12.02 11.12 17.62
N ARG A 141 13.06 10.29 17.50
CA ARG A 141 13.67 9.90 16.21
C ARG A 141 12.67 9.19 15.30
N ALA A 142 11.83 8.33 15.87
CA ALA A 142 10.82 7.59 15.12
C ALA A 142 9.76 8.55 14.55
N GLY A 143 9.25 9.47 15.37
CA GLY A 143 8.34 10.52 14.96
C GLY A 143 8.96 11.41 13.88
N LEU A 144 10.19 11.91 14.08
CA LEU A 144 10.85 12.81 13.13
C LEU A 144 11.14 12.15 11.79
N PHE A 145 11.53 10.87 11.81
CA PHE A 145 11.73 10.08 10.60
C PHE A 145 10.44 9.95 9.77
N VAL A 146 9.33 9.57 10.42
CA VAL A 146 8.03 9.43 9.74
C VAL A 146 7.47 10.80 9.31
N TYR A 147 7.67 11.84 10.12
CA TYR A 147 7.34 13.22 9.76
C TYR A 147 8.10 13.66 8.50
N GLY A 148 9.39 13.37 8.41
CA GLY A 148 10.21 13.65 7.24
C GLY A 148 9.70 12.93 5.99
N LEU A 149 9.35 11.65 6.10
CA LEU A 149 8.73 10.92 5.00
C LEU A 149 7.39 11.55 4.59
N GLY A 150 6.49 11.83 5.53
CA GLY A 150 5.18 12.41 5.25
C GLY A 150 5.27 13.78 4.59
N THR A 151 6.11 14.67 5.12
CA THR A 151 6.31 16.01 4.55
C THR A 151 7.01 15.96 3.19
N MET A 152 7.89 14.99 2.95
CA MET A 152 8.47 14.75 1.62
C MET A 152 7.39 14.34 0.60
N LEU A 153 6.46 13.47 0.98
CA LEU A 153 5.35 13.10 0.09
C LEU A 153 4.48 14.33 -0.24
N VAL A 154 4.18 15.16 0.76
CA VAL A 154 3.45 16.42 0.57
C VAL A 154 4.22 17.37 -0.36
N GLN A 155 5.55 17.47 -0.23
CA GLN A 155 6.40 18.24 -1.15
C GLN A 155 6.36 17.69 -2.59
N ALA A 156 6.29 16.37 -2.78
CA ALA A 156 6.13 15.78 -4.12
C ALA A 156 4.79 16.15 -4.77
N TYR A 157 3.80 16.54 -3.97
CA TYR A 157 2.48 17.03 -4.38
C TYR A 157 2.38 18.58 -4.34
N ASP A 158 3.53 19.27 -4.34
CA ASP A 158 3.63 20.73 -4.28
C ASP A 158 2.92 21.35 -3.07
N GLY A 159 3.07 20.71 -1.90
CA GLY A 159 2.50 21.20 -0.65
C GLY A 159 1.04 20.81 -0.43
N ARG A 160 0.47 19.96 -1.29
CA ARG A 160 -0.96 19.61 -1.25
C ARG A 160 -1.19 18.18 -0.78
N LEU A 161 -2.31 17.97 -0.11
CA LEU A 161 -2.80 16.62 0.25
C LEU A 161 -3.76 16.04 -0.79
N ALA A 162 -4.33 16.88 -1.63
CA ALA A 162 -5.25 16.49 -2.68
C ALA A 162 -5.10 17.39 -3.92
N LEU A 163 -5.18 16.76 -5.09
CA LEU A 163 -5.21 17.38 -6.40
C LEU A 163 -6.66 17.57 -6.86
N THR A 164 -6.93 18.70 -7.50
CA THR A 164 -8.17 19.02 -8.19
C THR A 164 -7.90 19.05 -9.70
N ILE A 165 -8.92 19.24 -10.55
CA ILE A 165 -8.72 19.35 -12.02
C ILE A 165 -7.66 20.41 -12.41
N LEU A 166 -7.49 21.47 -11.61
CA LEU A 166 -6.56 22.56 -11.89
C LEU A 166 -5.09 22.22 -11.61
N ASN A 167 -4.84 21.14 -10.88
CA ASN A 167 -3.51 20.80 -10.39
C ASN A 167 -2.99 19.54 -11.08
N GLY A 168 -1.76 19.63 -11.59
CA GLY A 168 -1.01 18.48 -12.09
C GLY A 168 -0.13 17.83 -11.02
N LEU A 169 0.46 16.70 -11.38
CA LEU A 169 1.48 16.02 -10.58
C LEU A 169 2.73 15.85 -11.43
N ASP A 170 3.89 16.11 -10.86
CA ASP A 170 5.17 15.94 -11.54
C ASP A 170 5.68 14.51 -11.35
N ALA A 171 5.80 13.77 -12.46
CA ALA A 171 6.22 12.36 -12.43
C ALA A 171 7.62 12.17 -11.82
N GLN A 172 8.55 13.09 -12.10
CA GLN A 172 9.91 13.01 -11.59
C GLN A 172 9.96 13.25 -10.09
N LYS A 173 9.17 14.20 -9.55
CA LYS A 173 9.07 14.41 -8.09
C LYS A 173 8.55 13.17 -7.38
N VAL A 174 7.54 12.50 -7.95
CA VAL A 174 7.00 11.25 -7.39
C VAL A 174 8.01 10.10 -7.46
N ALA A 175 8.72 9.95 -8.59
CA ALA A 175 9.80 8.96 -8.72
C ALA A 175 10.94 9.20 -7.72
N ASN A 176 11.34 10.46 -7.54
CA ASN A 176 12.34 10.84 -6.53
C ASN A 176 11.84 10.51 -5.11
N ALA A 177 10.56 10.72 -4.82
CA ALA A 177 9.98 10.34 -3.54
C ALA A 177 10.03 8.81 -3.33
N ALA A 178 9.71 8.00 -4.35
CA ALA A 178 9.82 6.54 -4.28
C ALA A 178 11.25 6.09 -3.96
N HIS A 179 12.23 6.63 -4.69
CA HIS A 179 13.64 6.36 -4.44
C HIS A 179 14.06 6.75 -3.01
N ASN A 180 13.65 7.92 -2.54
CA ASN A 180 13.95 8.40 -1.19
C ASN A 180 13.32 7.51 -0.11
N VAL A 181 12.12 6.96 -0.32
CA VAL A 181 11.50 5.99 0.59
C VAL A 181 12.35 4.71 0.66
N THR A 182 12.86 4.23 -0.48
CA THR A 182 13.79 3.08 -0.52
C THR A 182 15.07 3.36 0.26
N VAL A 183 15.69 4.52 0.05
CA VAL A 183 16.89 4.93 0.79
C VAL A 183 16.59 5.07 2.29
N ALA A 184 15.42 5.59 2.66
CA ALA A 184 14.98 5.71 4.05
C ALA A 184 14.77 4.34 4.72
N ALA A 185 14.23 3.35 4.01
CA ALA A 185 14.11 1.98 4.50
C ALA A 185 15.49 1.36 4.76
N TRP A 186 16.42 1.51 3.81
CA TRP A 186 17.81 1.07 3.99
C TRP A 186 18.50 1.78 5.16
N LEU A 187 18.26 3.09 5.33
CA LEU A 187 18.80 3.89 6.42
C LEU A 187 18.33 3.37 7.77
N LEU A 188 17.03 3.08 7.90
CA LEU A 188 16.44 2.51 9.11
C LEU A 188 17.05 1.16 9.47
N ALA A 189 17.29 0.30 8.48
CA ALA A 189 17.85 -1.03 8.69
C ALA A 189 19.37 -1.03 8.99
N SER A 190 20.11 -0.05 8.46
CA SER A 190 21.58 -0.07 8.49
C SER A 190 22.21 0.84 9.54
N ARG A 191 21.51 1.89 9.99
CA ARG A 191 22.11 2.92 10.86
C ARG A 191 22.24 2.44 12.31
N LYS A 192 23.45 2.62 12.84
CA LYS A 192 23.86 2.21 14.18
C LYS A 192 24.40 3.40 14.99
N ASP A 193 24.29 3.30 16.31
CA ASP A 193 24.87 4.23 17.27
C ASP A 193 26.39 4.00 17.42
N GLY A 194 27.06 4.84 18.22
CA GLY A 194 28.50 4.71 18.49
C GLY A 194 28.90 3.41 19.22
N GLN A 195 27.94 2.63 19.71
CA GLN A 195 28.14 1.32 20.34
C GLN A 195 27.82 0.16 19.38
N GLY A 196 27.51 0.44 18.11
CA GLY A 196 27.20 -0.56 17.10
C GLY A 196 25.77 -1.13 17.18
N ARG A 197 24.90 -0.56 18.01
CA ARG A 197 23.49 -0.96 18.13
C ARG A 197 22.62 -0.18 17.14
N PRO A 198 21.53 -0.74 16.61
CA PRO A 198 20.63 0.01 15.73
C PRO A 198 20.09 1.28 16.42
N LEU A 199 20.02 2.39 15.68
CA LEU A 199 19.45 3.65 16.19
C LEU A 199 17.94 3.56 16.46
N LEU A 200 17.24 2.76 15.65
CA LEU A 200 15.83 2.41 15.81
C LEU A 200 15.67 0.92 15.54
N LEU A 201 15.00 0.22 16.45
CA LEU A 201 14.65 -1.18 16.31
C LEU A 201 13.47 -1.34 15.34
N ALA A 202 13.71 -1.93 14.18
CA ALA A 202 12.70 -2.13 13.13
C ALA A 202 12.54 -3.63 12.81
N ASP A 203 12.85 -4.05 11.58
CA ASP A 203 12.85 -5.45 11.18
C ASP A 203 13.91 -6.25 11.95
N ASP A 204 13.67 -7.54 12.05
CA ASP A 204 14.58 -8.47 12.73
C ASP A 204 14.63 -9.78 11.95
N ILE A 205 15.83 -10.21 11.63
CA ILE A 205 16.10 -11.44 10.90
C ILE A 205 17.13 -12.21 11.72
N THR A 206 16.64 -13.04 12.63
CA THR A 206 17.45 -14.03 13.37
C THR A 206 17.22 -15.43 12.77
N PRO A 207 18.06 -16.42 13.08
CA PRO A 207 17.82 -17.81 12.69
C PRO A 207 16.48 -18.35 13.18
N GLU A 208 15.97 -17.86 14.31
CA GLU A 208 14.71 -18.31 14.91
C GLU A 208 13.49 -17.47 14.47
N GLN A 209 13.67 -16.19 14.12
CA GLN A 209 12.55 -15.28 13.86
C GLN A 209 12.82 -14.30 12.72
N ARG A 210 11.88 -14.21 11.77
CA ARG A 210 11.94 -13.30 10.62
C ARG A 210 10.76 -12.35 10.61
N ASN A 211 10.96 -11.14 11.11
CA ASN A 211 9.96 -10.07 11.09
C ASN A 211 10.28 -9.08 9.95
N LEU A 212 9.50 -9.17 8.87
CA LEU A 212 9.56 -8.27 7.69
C LEU A 212 8.33 -7.34 7.65
N SER A 213 7.81 -7.00 8.83
CA SER A 213 6.58 -6.20 8.91
C SER A 213 6.82 -4.72 8.59
N PHE A 214 8.04 -4.19 8.71
CA PHE A 214 8.37 -2.84 8.28
C PHE A 214 8.65 -2.81 6.78
N GLU A 215 9.51 -3.71 6.26
CA GLU A 215 9.73 -3.91 4.82
C GLU A 215 8.40 -4.00 4.02
N ARG A 216 7.41 -4.73 4.55
CA ARG A 216 6.09 -4.84 3.90
C ARG A 216 5.37 -3.49 3.78
N GLU A 217 5.45 -2.61 4.78
CA GLU A 217 4.80 -1.30 4.68
C GLU A 217 5.59 -0.34 3.78
N PHE A 218 6.93 -0.37 3.81
CA PHE A 218 7.74 0.38 2.86
C PHE A 218 7.47 -0.05 1.43
N GLY A 219 7.42 -1.35 1.15
CA GLY A 219 7.11 -1.88 -0.18
C GLY A 219 5.74 -1.43 -0.72
N LYS A 220 4.72 -1.27 0.13
CA LYS A 220 3.43 -0.70 -0.29
C LYS A 220 3.58 0.76 -0.72
N ILE A 221 4.32 1.56 0.06
CA ILE A 221 4.52 2.98 -0.24
C ILE A 221 5.32 3.13 -1.55
N ILE A 222 6.44 2.42 -1.67
CA ILE A 222 7.30 2.42 -2.85
C ILE A 222 6.51 2.01 -4.09
N GLY A 223 5.82 0.87 -4.04
CA GLY A 223 5.06 0.36 -5.20
C GLY A 223 3.94 1.30 -5.66
N ARG A 224 3.25 1.98 -4.73
CA ARG A 224 2.25 3.00 -5.07
C ARG A 224 2.88 4.22 -5.73
N LEU A 225 4.02 4.68 -5.22
CA LEU A 225 4.71 5.85 -5.78
C LEU A 225 5.31 5.55 -7.15
N ASP A 226 5.97 4.41 -7.33
CA ASP A 226 6.54 3.99 -8.63
C ASP A 226 5.44 3.84 -9.69
N THR A 227 4.32 3.19 -9.32
CA THR A 227 3.18 3.03 -10.23
C THR A 227 2.57 4.39 -10.58
N LEU A 228 2.40 5.28 -9.61
CA LEU A 228 1.88 6.62 -9.84
C LEU A 228 2.80 7.46 -10.72
N ALA A 229 4.12 7.39 -10.52
CA ALA A 229 5.10 8.07 -11.36
C ALA A 229 5.04 7.59 -12.81
N ALA A 230 5.01 6.27 -13.02
CA ALA A 230 4.94 5.67 -14.36
C ALA A 230 3.65 6.09 -15.10
N ILE A 231 2.51 6.04 -14.42
CA ILE A 231 1.22 6.46 -15.00
C ILE A 231 1.22 7.96 -15.34
N GLN A 232 1.85 8.79 -14.49
CA GLN A 232 1.92 10.23 -14.71
C GLN A 232 2.87 10.60 -15.86
N ASP A 233 3.98 9.88 -16.04
CA ASP A 233 4.88 10.06 -17.20
C ASP A 233 4.15 9.73 -18.51
N GLU A 234 3.44 8.60 -18.55
CA GLU A 234 2.69 8.17 -19.73
C GLU A 234 1.61 9.19 -20.12
N LYS A 235 0.93 9.80 -19.15
CA LYS A 235 -0.04 10.88 -19.41
C LYS A 235 0.60 12.05 -20.16
N VAL A 236 1.79 12.49 -19.73
CA VAL A 236 2.50 13.62 -20.36
C VAL A 236 2.96 13.25 -21.76
N ARG A 237 3.50 12.04 -21.94
CA ARG A 237 3.91 11.54 -23.25
C ARG A 237 2.73 11.44 -24.21
N ARG A 238 1.62 10.87 -23.74
CA ARG A 238 0.43 10.66 -24.56
C ARG A 238 -0.31 11.95 -24.87
N SER A 239 -0.40 12.92 -23.95
CA SER A 239 -0.99 14.22 -24.26
C SER A 239 -0.21 14.98 -25.33
N VAL A 240 1.12 14.87 -25.34
CA VAL A 240 1.97 15.42 -26.40
C VAL A 240 1.73 14.71 -27.73
N ILE A 241 1.63 13.38 -27.73
CA ILE A 241 1.35 12.59 -28.94
C ILE A 241 -0.05 12.89 -29.48
N ASP A 242 -1.09 12.87 -28.64
CA ASP A 242 -2.48 13.14 -29.04
C ASP A 242 -2.62 14.59 -29.57
N TYR A 243 -1.92 15.56 -28.98
CA TYR A 243 -1.86 16.93 -29.48
C TYR A 243 -1.14 17.01 -30.84
N ALA A 244 0.01 16.36 -30.99
CA ALA A 244 0.74 16.32 -32.25
C ALA A 244 -0.09 15.62 -33.35
N GLN A 245 -0.75 14.51 -33.04
CA GLN A 245 -1.68 13.83 -33.94
C GLN A 245 -2.90 14.69 -34.26
N GLY A 246 -3.45 15.43 -33.29
CA GLY A 246 -4.55 16.37 -33.52
C GLY A 246 -4.17 17.55 -34.42
N LEU A 247 -2.94 18.06 -34.33
CA LEU A 247 -2.43 19.11 -35.22
C LEU A 247 -2.07 18.59 -36.61
N VAL A 248 -1.51 17.38 -36.70
CA VAL A 248 -1.10 16.77 -37.98
C VAL A 248 -2.30 16.19 -38.72
N ALA A 249 -3.25 15.58 -38.02
CA ALA A 249 -4.45 15.00 -38.61
C ALA A 249 -5.63 15.98 -38.67
N GLY A 250 -5.67 17.03 -37.84
CA GLY A 250 -6.73 18.04 -37.82
C GLY A 250 -7.01 18.71 -39.17
N PRO A 251 -5.99 19.05 -39.99
CA PRO A 251 -6.19 19.55 -41.36
C PRO A 251 -6.70 18.50 -42.36
N PHE A 252 -6.50 17.20 -42.09
CA PHE A 252 -6.83 16.10 -43.00
C PHE A 252 -8.09 15.31 -42.60
N LEU A 253 -8.62 15.55 -41.39
CA LEU A 253 -9.85 14.94 -40.87
C LEU A 253 -11.04 15.92 -40.86
N GLN A 254 -11.12 16.82 -41.84
CA GLN A 254 -12.37 17.51 -42.16
C GLN A 254 -13.25 16.58 -42.99
N PHE A 255 -13.90 15.61 -42.36
CA PHE A 255 -14.93 14.84 -43.04
C PHE A 255 -16.12 15.75 -43.38
N LEU A 256 -16.48 15.81 -44.66
CA LEU A 256 -17.74 16.42 -45.11
C LEU A 256 -18.92 15.51 -44.71
N PRO A 257 -20.05 16.06 -44.25
CA PRO A 257 -21.20 15.28 -43.79
C PRO A 257 -21.76 14.41 -44.93
N VAL A 258 -21.83 13.09 -44.72
CA VAL A 258 -22.37 12.11 -45.70
C VAL A 258 -23.92 12.06 -45.72
N GLY A 259 -24.56 13.10 -45.20
CA GLY A 259 -26.00 13.24 -45.07
C GLY A 259 -26.50 14.58 -45.60
N ALA A 260 -26.06 15.00 -46.78
CA ALA A 260 -26.67 16.09 -47.53
C ALA A 260 -27.15 15.56 -48.89
N VAL A 261 -28.23 14.79 -48.89
CA VAL A 261 -29.09 14.72 -50.06
C VAL A 261 -30.03 15.91 -49.96
N THR A 262 -29.58 17.04 -50.50
CA THR A 262 -30.43 18.20 -50.78
C THR A 262 -31.60 17.73 -51.65
N GLY A 263 -32.81 17.88 -51.12
CA GLY A 263 -34.01 17.90 -51.94
C GLY A 263 -33.85 19.02 -52.97
N ALA A 264 -33.69 18.65 -54.23
CA ALA A 264 -33.87 19.56 -55.35
C ALA A 264 -35.25 19.28 -55.94
N ALA A 265 -36.19 20.15 -55.61
CA ALA A 265 -37.39 20.34 -56.40
C ALA A 265 -36.96 20.71 -57.83
N SER A 266 -37.52 20.03 -58.82
CA SER A 266 -37.61 20.54 -60.19
C SER A 266 -39.08 20.72 -60.54
N SER A 267 -39.56 21.95 -60.39
CA SER A 267 -40.75 22.44 -61.06
C SER A 267 -40.45 22.80 -62.52
N ALA A 268 -41.45 22.60 -63.39
CA ALA A 268 -41.70 23.16 -64.73
C ALA A 268 -41.72 22.07 -65.82
N ALA A 269 -42.90 21.57 -66.19
CA ALA A 269 -43.90 22.16 -67.11
C ALA A 269 -43.46 22.15 -68.58
N THR A 270 -44.13 21.35 -69.42
CA THR A 270 -44.43 21.68 -70.83
C THR A 270 -45.58 20.78 -71.33
N ARG A 271 -46.70 21.44 -71.69
CA ARG A 271 -47.84 21.08 -72.57
C ARG A 271 -48.33 19.65 -72.69
#